data_AF-A0A7W8TUA4-F1
#
_entry.id   AF-A0A7W8TUA4-F1
#
_cell.length_a   1.000
_cell.length_b   1.000
_cell.length_c   1.000
_cell.angle_alpha   90.00
_cell.angle_beta   90.00
_cell.angle_gamma   90.00
#
_symmetry.space_group_name_H-M   'P 1'
#
loop_
_entity.id
_entity.type
_entity.pdbx_description
1 polymer ?
#
loop_
_entity_poly.entity_id
_entity_poly.type
_entity_poly.pdbx_seq_one_letter_code
_entity_poly.pdbx_strand_id
1 'polypeptide(L)'
;MNKASDKKIESLFDELRTARSREPRNYTQVGADKWIVGIAGTLALAFIVWGFAAPEGLGETASSALTWVMTNTGWLFVTAAAFFTTFVLVVAMKNFGRIPLGKDGEAPQFSTTSWISMMFATGMGIGLVFYGVGEPLFFYMSPPPGTVDGQTDAALSTAMGTTLFHWTLFPWAMYAIVGLGMAYSCYRMGRPQLFSAMFVPIFGERVVNGWGGKAINILAILATLFGSACSLGLGALQIGGGLQSVGLMENVGSSLLVIIIAVLTALFVASAVSGIERGIQWLSNANMVLALILAVLVFIGGPTLFILNVFPNAIGAFIGDLPEMASRTAASGDVASWLSSWTVFYWAWWVSWAPFVGLFIARISRGRSIRQFVTGVLLVPSIVTLIWFSIFGGGAIGLQERAERAGDMGNALTQMVDGAPDINFDTALFDYLSALALPEWLKITMLVVAVVLIAIFFVTGADSASIVMGSLSENGAEHPSKKAIIFWGTAVGAVAAVMLLAGGDHPAAALNGLKNITIVSALPFVIVMLLLCVAIWRDLSKDPLILQNKVAQEVLEQSVVQGVERHESGEFSLMTAEIAIVNTEFAEPGDDAVVDERPRPSSR
;
A
#
# COMPACT_ATOMS: atom_id res chain seq x y z
N MET A 1 -14.32 -26.60 43.46
CA MET A 1 -14.20 -26.95 42.02
C MET A 1 -15.17 -26.10 41.21
N ASN A 2 -14.65 -25.11 40.49
CA ASN A 2 -15.48 -24.20 39.71
C ASN A 2 -15.63 -24.75 38.27
N LYS A 3 -16.68 -25.55 38.03
CA LYS A 3 -16.94 -26.25 36.74
C LYS A 3 -16.88 -25.36 35.48
N ALA A 4 -17.05 -24.04 35.64
CA ALA A 4 -16.93 -23.08 34.55
C ALA A 4 -15.47 -22.87 34.10
N SER A 5 -14.52 -22.95 35.03
CA SER A 5 -13.09 -22.74 34.76
C SER A 5 -12.46 -23.96 34.08
N ASP A 6 -12.80 -25.17 34.53
CA ASP A 6 -12.33 -26.42 33.92
C ASP A 6 -12.79 -26.54 32.45
N LYS A 7 -14.06 -26.21 32.18
CA LYS A 7 -14.60 -26.17 30.81
C LYS A 7 -13.88 -25.16 29.90
N LYS A 8 -13.42 -24.05 30.47
CA LYS A 8 -12.69 -23.01 29.71
C LYS A 8 -11.29 -23.52 29.32
N ILE A 9 -10.59 -24.19 30.24
CA ILE A 9 -9.29 -24.82 29.95
C ILE A 9 -9.45 -25.92 28.89
N GLU A 10 -10.41 -26.81 29.06
CA GLU A 10 -10.67 -27.91 28.12
C GLU A 10 -10.97 -27.38 26.71
N SER A 11 -11.83 -26.35 26.61
CA SER A 11 -12.10 -25.66 25.35
C SER A 11 -10.84 -25.03 24.72
N LEU A 12 -9.95 -24.43 25.51
CA LEU A 12 -8.70 -23.83 25.01
C LEU A 12 -7.71 -24.91 24.54
N PHE A 13 -7.66 -26.05 25.22
CA PHE A 13 -6.85 -27.19 24.78
C PHE A 13 -7.37 -27.79 23.48
N ASP A 14 -8.68 -27.93 23.32
CA ASP A 14 -9.29 -28.39 22.06
C ASP A 14 -9.04 -27.42 20.91
N GLU A 15 -9.16 -26.11 21.15
CA GLU A 15 -8.78 -25.09 20.18
C GLU A 15 -7.29 -25.18 19.81
N LEU A 16 -6.40 -25.33 20.80
CA LEU A 16 -4.97 -25.43 20.57
C LEU A 16 -4.59 -26.70 19.80
N ARG A 17 -5.19 -27.85 20.15
CA ARG A 17 -5.01 -29.12 19.43
C ARG A 17 -5.44 -28.96 17.98
N THR A 18 -6.64 -28.41 17.74
CA THR A 18 -7.16 -28.14 16.40
C THR A 18 -6.26 -27.19 15.61
N ALA A 19 -5.71 -26.16 16.26
CA ALA A 19 -4.83 -25.19 15.63
C ALA A 19 -3.48 -25.82 15.24
N ARG A 20 -2.92 -26.72 16.06
CA ARG A 20 -1.66 -27.44 15.80
C ARG A 20 -1.82 -28.57 14.78
N SER A 21 -2.97 -29.24 14.74
CA SER A 21 -3.25 -30.36 13.84
C SER A 21 -3.64 -29.93 12.42
N ARG A 22 -3.59 -28.62 12.11
CA ARG A 22 -3.85 -28.12 10.75
C ARG A 22 -2.68 -28.51 9.84
N GLU A 23 -2.81 -29.63 9.15
CA GLU A 23 -1.91 -29.97 8.06
C GLU A 23 -2.04 -28.94 6.92
N PRO A 24 -0.92 -28.54 6.28
CA PRO A 24 -0.96 -27.75 5.05
C PRO A 24 -1.64 -28.60 3.97
N ARG A 25 -2.92 -28.29 3.68
CA ARG A 25 -3.67 -28.98 2.64
C ARG A 25 -3.17 -28.56 1.26
N ASN A 26 -2.95 -29.54 0.38
CA ASN A 26 -2.57 -29.30 -1.02
C ASN A 26 -3.73 -28.61 -1.76
N TYR A 27 -3.55 -27.33 -2.07
CA TYR A 27 -4.42 -26.61 -3.02
C TYR A 27 -4.02 -27.03 -4.43
N THR A 28 -4.82 -27.91 -5.03
CA THR A 28 -4.50 -28.60 -6.29
C THR A 28 -4.99 -27.90 -7.56
N GLN A 29 -5.68 -26.75 -7.43
CA GLN A 29 -6.16 -26.01 -8.60
C GLN A 29 -5.03 -25.16 -9.18
N VAL A 30 -4.49 -25.61 -10.31
CA VAL A 30 -3.44 -24.92 -11.07
C VAL A 30 -4.03 -24.43 -12.39
N GLY A 31 -3.70 -23.20 -12.78
CA GLY A 31 -4.11 -22.60 -14.05
C GLY A 31 -5.33 -21.68 -13.95
N ALA A 32 -5.77 -21.17 -15.10
CA ALA A 32 -6.80 -20.13 -15.20
C ALA A 32 -8.16 -20.55 -14.62
N ASP A 33 -8.67 -19.73 -13.70
CA ASP A 33 -10.05 -19.82 -13.24
C ASP A 33 -10.97 -19.18 -14.27
N LYS A 34 -11.67 -20.02 -15.05
CA LYS A 34 -12.54 -19.58 -16.16
C LYS A 34 -13.57 -18.53 -15.75
N TRP A 35 -14.07 -18.59 -14.51
CA TRP A 35 -15.07 -17.64 -14.03
C TRP A 35 -14.44 -16.30 -13.66
N ILE A 36 -13.30 -16.33 -12.97
CA ILE A 36 -12.58 -15.10 -12.63
C ILE A 36 -12.11 -14.40 -13.91
N VAL A 37 -11.42 -15.13 -14.80
CA VAL A 37 -10.96 -14.61 -16.09
C VAL A 37 -12.12 -14.12 -16.94
N GLY A 38 -13.19 -14.91 -17.06
CA GLY A 38 -14.35 -14.57 -17.86
C GLY A 38 -15.05 -13.31 -17.38
N ILE A 39 -15.35 -13.21 -16.08
CA ILE A 39 -16.10 -12.07 -15.53
C ILE A 39 -15.21 -10.82 -15.45
N ALA A 40 -14.04 -10.92 -14.81
CA ALA A 40 -13.15 -9.76 -14.66
C ALA A 40 -12.67 -9.25 -16.02
N GLY A 41 -12.33 -10.17 -16.94
CA GLY A 41 -11.93 -9.82 -18.31
C GLY A 41 -13.07 -9.18 -19.10
N THR A 42 -14.30 -9.68 -18.99
CA THR A 42 -15.46 -9.06 -19.66
C THR A 42 -15.75 -7.67 -19.09
N LEU A 43 -15.69 -7.48 -17.78
CA LEU A 43 -15.88 -6.17 -17.15
C LEU A 43 -14.81 -5.16 -17.58
N ALA A 44 -13.55 -5.59 -17.61
CA ALA A 44 -12.45 -4.76 -18.10
C ALA A 44 -12.64 -4.38 -19.58
N LEU A 45 -12.95 -5.36 -20.44
CA LEU A 45 -13.19 -5.10 -21.86
C LEU A 45 -14.41 -4.23 -22.11
N ALA A 46 -15.51 -4.44 -21.38
CA ALA A 46 -16.71 -3.61 -21.48
C ALA A 46 -16.41 -2.15 -21.10
N PHE A 47 -15.65 -1.94 -20.03
CA PHE A 47 -15.19 -0.61 -19.63
C PHE A 47 -14.31 0.04 -20.70
N ILE A 48 -13.35 -0.72 -21.25
CA ILE A 48 -12.46 -0.24 -22.32
C ILE A 48 -13.26 0.15 -23.57
N VAL A 49 -14.17 -0.71 -24.01
CA VAL A 49 -15.02 -0.46 -25.20
C VAL A 49 -15.91 0.75 -24.98
N TRP A 50 -16.56 0.86 -23.81
CA TRP A 50 -17.39 2.02 -23.50
C TRP A 50 -16.57 3.31 -23.50
N GLY A 51 -15.40 3.29 -22.87
CA GLY A 51 -14.53 4.45 -22.78
C GLY A 51 -13.99 4.94 -24.12
N PHE A 52 -13.65 4.05 -25.05
CA PHE A 52 -13.25 4.46 -26.40
C PHE A 52 -14.42 4.84 -27.30
N ALA A 53 -15.59 4.22 -27.11
CA ALA A 53 -16.77 4.49 -27.93
C ALA A 53 -17.50 5.80 -27.54
N ALA A 54 -17.49 6.15 -26.25
CA ALA A 54 -18.14 7.34 -25.72
C ALA A 54 -17.36 7.94 -24.52
N PRO A 55 -16.17 8.55 -24.76
CA PRO A 55 -15.35 9.12 -23.69
C PRO A 55 -16.07 10.19 -22.86
N GLU A 56 -16.80 11.10 -23.51
CA GLU A 56 -17.56 12.17 -22.86
C GLU A 56 -18.63 11.61 -21.91
N GLY A 57 -19.43 10.64 -22.39
CA GLY A 57 -20.45 9.98 -21.57
C GLY A 57 -19.87 9.19 -20.40
N LEU A 58 -18.68 8.60 -20.55
CA LEU A 58 -17.95 7.99 -19.44
C LEU A 58 -17.50 9.05 -18.42
N GLY A 59 -16.98 10.19 -18.88
CA GLY A 59 -16.57 11.32 -18.04
C GLY A 59 -17.70 11.93 -17.21
N GLU A 60 -18.86 12.17 -17.84
CA GLU A 60 -20.07 12.66 -17.17
C GLU A 60 -20.58 11.66 -16.12
N THR A 61 -20.57 10.37 -16.46
CA THR A 61 -20.99 9.31 -15.54
C THR A 61 -20.03 9.19 -14.37
N ALA A 62 -18.72 9.24 -14.62
CA ALA A 62 -17.69 9.19 -13.57
C ALA A 62 -17.79 10.39 -12.63
N SER A 63 -18.06 11.58 -13.16
CA SER A 63 -18.24 12.81 -12.37
C SER A 63 -19.50 12.73 -11.50
N SER A 64 -20.63 12.29 -12.07
CA SER A 64 -21.88 12.09 -11.33
C SER A 64 -21.72 11.04 -10.22
N ALA A 65 -21.04 9.93 -10.54
CA ALA A 65 -20.74 8.88 -9.57
C ALA A 65 -19.80 9.39 -8.47
N LEU A 66 -18.78 10.19 -8.80
CA LEU A 66 -17.91 10.81 -7.81
C LEU A 66 -18.71 11.70 -6.85
N THR A 67 -19.59 12.56 -7.35
CA THR A 67 -20.45 13.41 -6.51
C THR A 67 -21.26 12.55 -5.54
N TRP A 68 -21.84 11.45 -6.01
CA TRP A 68 -22.56 10.51 -5.16
C TRP A 68 -21.65 9.87 -4.10
N VAL A 69 -20.46 9.39 -4.49
CA VAL A 69 -19.49 8.76 -3.58
C VAL A 69 -19.05 9.73 -2.50
N MET A 70 -18.72 10.98 -2.86
CA MET A 70 -18.27 11.99 -1.92
C MET A 70 -19.38 12.40 -0.94
N THR A 71 -20.60 12.61 -1.45
CA THR A 71 -21.75 13.01 -0.63
C THR A 71 -22.15 11.93 0.38
N ASN A 72 -22.19 10.67 -0.04
CA ASN A 72 -22.75 9.59 0.78
C ASN A 72 -21.69 8.80 1.56
N THR A 73 -20.48 8.68 0.99
CA THR A 73 -19.44 7.76 1.47
C THR A 73 -18.05 8.40 1.60
N GLY A 74 -17.89 9.72 1.39
CA GLY A 74 -16.59 10.38 1.54
C GLY A 74 -15.98 10.20 2.94
N TRP A 75 -16.82 10.20 3.98
CA TRP A 75 -16.43 9.93 5.36
C TRP A 75 -15.85 8.52 5.56
N LEU A 76 -16.33 7.53 4.79
CA LEU A 76 -15.89 6.14 4.88
C LEU A 76 -14.42 6.02 4.53
N PHE A 77 -13.94 6.72 3.50
CA PHE A 77 -12.52 6.71 3.11
C PHE A 77 -11.64 7.29 4.22
N VAL A 78 -12.03 8.45 4.77
CA VAL A 78 -11.28 9.13 5.85
C VAL A 78 -11.22 8.25 7.10
N THR A 79 -12.38 7.76 7.56
CA THR A 79 -12.45 6.91 8.76
C THR A 79 -11.75 5.57 8.54
N ALA A 80 -11.88 4.96 7.36
CA ALA A 80 -11.20 3.70 7.04
C ALA A 80 -9.68 3.88 7.06
N ALA A 81 -9.14 4.96 6.49
CA ALA A 81 -7.69 5.23 6.48
C ALA A 81 -7.12 5.37 7.91
N ALA A 82 -7.82 6.11 8.78
CA ALA A 82 -7.46 6.21 10.19
C ALA A 82 -7.55 4.84 10.90
N PHE A 83 -8.65 4.13 10.70
CA PHE A 83 -8.87 2.79 11.28
C PHE A 83 -7.80 1.79 10.85
N PHE A 84 -7.45 1.75 9.56
CA PHE A 84 -6.43 0.87 9.01
C PHE A 84 -5.08 1.10 9.67
N THR A 85 -4.68 2.37 9.79
CA THR A 85 -3.44 2.78 10.45
C THR A 85 -3.43 2.36 11.92
N THR A 86 -4.49 2.68 12.66
CA THR A 86 -4.60 2.27 14.07
C THR A 86 -4.60 0.75 14.21
N PHE A 87 -5.29 0.02 13.35
CA PHE A 87 -5.41 -1.43 13.39
C PHE A 87 -4.03 -2.12 13.28
N VAL A 88 -3.23 -1.78 12.28
CA VAL A 88 -1.90 -2.42 12.10
C VAL A 88 -0.94 -2.09 13.23
N LEU A 89 -1.00 -0.86 13.77
CA LEU A 89 -0.21 -0.46 14.93
C LEU A 89 -0.61 -1.27 16.17
N VAL A 90 -1.92 -1.41 16.44
CA VAL A 90 -2.44 -2.23 17.54
C VAL A 90 -2.00 -3.69 17.39
N VAL A 91 -2.08 -4.25 16.18
CA VAL A 91 -1.65 -5.63 15.91
C VAL A 91 -0.14 -5.81 16.18
N ALA A 92 0.70 -4.85 15.75
CA ALA A 92 2.14 -4.91 15.97
C ALA A 92 2.56 -4.75 17.45
N MET A 93 1.84 -3.92 18.21
CA MET A 93 2.10 -3.68 19.62
C MET A 93 1.62 -4.82 20.52
N LYS A 94 0.52 -5.48 20.17
CA LYS A 94 -0.05 -6.60 20.94
C LYS A 94 0.85 -7.86 20.90
N ASN A 95 0.46 -8.89 21.65
CA ASN A 95 1.06 -10.23 21.59
C ASN A 95 1.10 -10.83 20.18
N PHE A 96 0.20 -10.39 19.28
CA PHE A 96 0.22 -10.77 17.87
C PHE A 96 1.54 -10.40 17.17
N GLY A 97 2.17 -9.29 17.56
CA GLY A 97 3.45 -8.85 16.99
C GLY A 97 4.60 -9.86 17.10
N ARG A 98 4.49 -10.87 17.98
CA ARG A 98 5.51 -11.93 18.16
C ARG A 98 5.35 -13.10 17.19
N ILE A 99 4.20 -13.23 16.53
CA ILE A 99 3.93 -14.34 15.61
C ILE A 99 4.87 -14.22 14.39
N PRO A 100 5.60 -15.28 14.01
CA PRO A 100 6.38 -15.30 12.77
C PRO A 100 5.48 -15.51 11.55
N LEU A 101 5.77 -14.80 10.46
CA LEU A 101 5.13 -14.96 9.15
C LEU A 101 5.73 -16.16 8.41
N GLY A 102 5.48 -17.34 8.95
CA GLY A 102 6.08 -18.60 8.54
C GLY A 102 5.86 -19.68 9.61
N LYS A 103 6.60 -20.77 9.51
CA LYS A 103 6.62 -21.82 10.54
C LYS A 103 7.34 -21.33 11.80
N ASP A 104 7.05 -21.96 12.93
CA ASP A 104 7.78 -21.69 14.17
C ASP A 104 9.28 -21.97 13.98
N GLY A 105 10.13 -21.01 14.35
CA GLY A 105 11.59 -21.10 14.17
C GLY A 105 12.10 -20.87 12.74
N GLU A 106 11.23 -20.57 11.77
CA GLU A 106 11.66 -20.26 10.39
C GLU A 106 12.40 -18.92 10.35
N ALA A 107 13.65 -18.94 9.86
CA ALA A 107 14.46 -17.73 9.71
C ALA A 107 13.98 -16.89 8.51
N PRO A 108 14.20 -15.55 8.51
CA PRO A 108 13.87 -14.71 7.38
C PRO A 108 14.53 -15.17 6.08
N GLN A 109 13.75 -15.25 5.00
CA GLN A 109 14.26 -15.65 3.68
C GLN A 109 15.30 -14.67 3.13
N PHE A 110 15.10 -13.38 3.40
CA PHE A 110 16.01 -12.31 2.99
C PHE A 110 16.68 -11.66 4.20
N SER A 111 17.95 -11.29 4.03
CA SER A 111 18.68 -10.51 5.03
C SER A 111 17.98 -9.19 5.31
N THR A 112 18.17 -8.61 6.50
CA THR A 112 17.48 -7.37 6.88
C THR A 112 17.83 -6.21 5.95
N THR A 113 19.07 -6.12 5.50
CA THR A 113 19.51 -5.09 4.55
C THR A 113 18.85 -5.27 3.19
N SER A 114 18.85 -6.49 2.65
CA SER A 114 18.18 -6.79 1.37
C SER A 114 16.68 -6.52 1.43
N TRP A 115 16.03 -6.88 2.53
CA TRP A 115 14.60 -6.61 2.74
C TRP A 115 14.27 -5.12 2.77
N ILE A 116 15.05 -4.32 3.52
CA ILE A 116 14.90 -2.86 3.56
C ILE A 116 15.15 -2.26 2.17
N SER A 117 16.17 -2.70 1.44
CA SER A 117 16.43 -2.23 0.08
C SER A 117 15.30 -2.54 -0.90
N MET A 118 14.67 -3.71 -0.80
CA MET A 118 13.52 -4.06 -1.63
C MET A 118 12.28 -3.20 -1.28
N MET A 119 12.05 -2.89 0.00
CA MET A 119 11.00 -1.97 0.41
C MET A 119 11.24 -0.54 -0.08
N PHE A 120 12.48 -0.06 0.01
CA PHE A 120 12.90 1.21 -0.57
C PHE A 120 12.53 1.26 -2.06
N ALA A 121 12.88 0.21 -2.81
CA ALA A 121 12.59 0.13 -4.23
C ALA A 121 11.09 0.12 -4.56
N THR A 122 10.28 -0.44 -3.67
CA THR A 122 8.81 -0.51 -3.82
C THR A 122 8.13 0.81 -3.49
N GLY A 123 8.72 1.62 -2.60
CA GLY A 123 8.19 2.94 -2.24
C GLY A 123 8.42 4.03 -3.28
N MET A 124 9.34 3.80 -4.22
CA MET A 124 9.64 4.73 -5.29
C MET A 124 8.77 4.41 -6.52
N GLY A 125 8.00 5.39 -6.99
CA GLY A 125 7.13 5.22 -8.16
C GLY A 125 6.73 6.54 -8.80
N ILE A 126 5.95 6.46 -9.88
CA ILE A 126 5.47 7.62 -10.65
C ILE A 126 4.82 8.66 -9.74
N GLY A 127 4.04 8.23 -8.74
CA GLY A 127 3.38 9.12 -7.81
C GLY A 127 4.32 10.09 -7.09
N LEU A 128 5.47 9.61 -6.59
CA LEU A 128 6.46 10.45 -5.92
C LEU A 128 7.06 11.47 -6.89
N VAL A 129 7.25 11.10 -8.15
CA VAL A 129 7.80 11.98 -9.18
C VAL A 129 6.78 13.02 -9.63
N PHE A 130 5.52 12.63 -9.77
CA PHE A 130 4.39 13.47 -10.20
C PHE A 130 4.04 14.54 -9.17
N TYR A 131 3.75 14.10 -7.94
CA TYR A 131 3.33 15.00 -6.87
C TYR A 131 4.50 15.57 -6.07
N GLY A 132 5.73 15.07 -6.28
CA GLY A 132 6.93 15.40 -5.51
C GLY A 132 7.21 16.89 -5.37
N VAL A 133 6.94 17.66 -6.42
CA VAL A 133 7.05 19.12 -6.45
C VAL A 133 5.66 19.76 -6.32
N GLY A 134 4.73 19.33 -7.17
CA GLY A 134 3.45 20.01 -7.35
C GLY A 134 2.57 20.03 -6.11
N GLU A 135 2.51 18.95 -5.32
CA GLU A 135 1.62 18.90 -4.16
C GLU A 135 2.07 19.80 -3.00
N PRO A 136 3.33 19.73 -2.50
CA PRO A 136 3.81 20.66 -1.48
C PRO A 136 3.72 22.12 -1.94
N LEU A 137 4.10 22.40 -3.20
CA LEU A 137 4.03 23.74 -3.74
C LEU A 137 2.57 24.25 -3.81
N PHE A 138 1.64 23.39 -4.24
CA PHE A 138 0.21 23.72 -4.25
C PHE A 138 -0.30 24.03 -2.85
N PHE A 139 0.03 23.20 -1.85
CA PHE A 139 -0.41 23.45 -0.47
C PHE A 139 0.31 24.63 0.19
N TYR A 140 1.49 25.02 -0.28
CA TYR A 140 2.12 26.26 0.16
C TYR A 140 1.36 27.48 -0.35
N MET A 141 0.98 27.48 -1.63
CA MET A 141 0.23 28.57 -2.26
C MET A 141 -1.23 28.63 -1.80
N SER A 142 -1.88 27.48 -1.67
CA SER A 142 -3.26 27.31 -1.23
C SER A 142 -3.37 26.16 -0.22
N PRO A 143 -3.07 26.44 1.07
CA PRO A 143 -3.15 25.45 2.13
C PRO A 143 -4.51 24.75 2.21
N PRO A 144 -4.56 23.57 2.83
CA PRO A 144 -5.81 22.86 3.05
C PRO A 144 -6.85 23.79 3.73
N PRO A 145 -8.11 23.86 3.26
CA PRO A 145 -9.07 24.84 3.76
C PRO A 145 -9.23 24.80 5.28
N GLY A 146 -9.36 25.99 5.90
CA GLY A 146 -9.54 26.13 7.34
C GLY A 146 -8.26 25.99 8.19
N THR A 147 -7.07 26.01 7.57
CA THR A 147 -5.79 25.88 8.29
C THR A 147 -5.09 27.23 8.49
N VAL A 148 -4.35 27.69 7.48
CA VAL A 148 -3.50 28.88 7.50
C VAL A 148 -3.57 29.59 6.15
N ASP A 149 -3.14 30.85 6.12
CA ASP A 149 -3.03 31.62 4.89
C ASP A 149 -1.86 31.11 4.04
N GLY A 150 -2.06 31.05 2.72
CA GLY A 150 -1.04 30.65 1.77
C GLY A 150 0.12 31.63 1.67
N GLN A 151 1.25 31.16 1.15
CA GLN A 151 2.46 31.96 0.95
C GLN A 151 3.02 32.55 2.26
N THR A 152 2.87 31.81 3.36
CA THR A 152 3.39 32.17 4.69
C THR A 152 4.35 31.10 5.22
N ASP A 153 5.14 31.45 6.24
CA ASP A 153 6.02 30.48 6.90
C ASP A 153 5.21 29.32 7.54
N ALA A 154 3.99 29.61 8.01
CA ALA A 154 3.07 28.59 8.54
C ALA A 154 2.54 27.68 7.42
N ALA A 155 2.26 28.23 6.22
CA ALA A 155 1.85 27.46 5.06
C ALA A 155 2.88 26.40 4.67
N LEU A 156 4.18 26.69 4.79
CA LEU A 156 5.23 25.71 4.53
C LEU A 156 5.09 24.49 5.45
N SER A 157 4.92 24.72 6.75
CA SER A 157 4.77 23.64 7.73
C SER A 157 3.51 22.82 7.44
N THR A 158 2.37 23.47 7.24
CA THR A 158 1.11 22.78 6.92
C THR A 158 1.19 22.05 5.58
N ALA A 159 1.83 22.62 4.56
CA ALA A 159 2.01 21.98 3.26
C ALA A 159 2.81 20.69 3.38
N MET A 160 3.99 20.76 4.02
CA MET A 160 4.84 19.59 4.21
C MET A 160 4.17 18.55 5.12
N GLY A 161 3.51 18.96 6.21
CA GLY A 161 2.76 18.06 7.09
C GLY A 161 1.63 17.32 6.36
N THR A 162 0.87 18.04 5.53
CA THR A 162 -0.23 17.48 4.71
C THR A 162 0.29 16.51 3.66
N THR A 163 1.38 16.84 2.98
CA THR A 163 2.00 15.91 2.03
C THR A 163 2.51 14.66 2.74
N LEU A 164 3.17 14.77 3.89
CA LEU A 164 3.58 13.57 4.63
C LEU A 164 2.37 12.73 5.06
N PHE A 165 1.23 13.35 5.40
CA PHE A 165 0.00 12.62 5.70
C PHE A 165 -0.49 11.76 4.54
N HIS A 166 -0.45 12.26 3.30
CA HIS A 166 -0.87 11.50 2.12
C HIS A 166 0.09 10.37 1.70
N TRP A 167 1.38 10.47 2.02
CA TRP A 167 2.42 9.60 1.46
C TRP A 167 3.18 8.73 2.47
N THR A 168 2.99 8.92 3.78
CA THR A 168 3.69 8.15 4.83
C THR A 168 2.81 7.09 5.49
N LEU A 169 2.51 7.19 6.79
CA LEU A 169 2.01 6.07 7.59
C LEU A 169 0.71 5.45 7.07
N PHE A 170 -0.19 6.27 6.53
CA PHE A 170 -1.53 5.86 6.13
C PHE A 170 -1.56 4.97 4.87
N PRO A 171 -0.95 5.32 3.72
CA PRO A 171 -0.86 4.39 2.60
C PRO A 171 -0.12 3.10 2.97
N TRP A 172 0.99 3.22 3.69
CA TRP A 172 1.80 2.06 4.09
C TRP A 172 1.06 1.15 5.07
N ALA A 173 0.16 1.68 5.90
CA ALA A 173 -0.73 0.87 6.71
C ALA A 173 -1.75 0.07 5.87
N MET A 174 -2.33 0.67 4.83
CA MET A 174 -3.23 -0.04 3.90
C MET A 174 -2.52 -1.22 3.24
N TYR A 175 -1.28 -1.00 2.80
CA TYR A 175 -0.43 -2.06 2.24
C TYR A 175 -0.04 -3.11 3.28
N ALA A 176 0.27 -2.69 4.51
CA ALA A 176 0.59 -3.58 5.61
C ALA A 176 -0.60 -4.50 5.97
N ILE A 177 -1.85 -4.03 5.88
CA ILE A 177 -3.03 -4.88 6.12
C ILE A 177 -3.07 -6.03 5.13
N VAL A 178 -3.00 -5.73 3.84
CA VAL A 178 -3.06 -6.76 2.80
C VAL A 178 -1.83 -7.66 2.87
N GLY A 179 -0.64 -7.09 3.02
CA GLY A 179 0.59 -7.86 3.11
C GLY A 179 0.65 -8.76 4.33
N LEU A 180 0.17 -8.29 5.49
CA LEU A 180 0.04 -9.09 6.70
C LEU A 180 -0.95 -10.23 6.50
N GLY A 181 -2.14 -9.92 5.98
CA GLY A 181 -3.17 -10.93 5.71
C GLY A 181 -2.65 -12.00 4.76
N MET A 182 -1.98 -11.60 3.69
CA MET A 182 -1.44 -12.51 2.67
C MET A 182 -0.29 -13.34 3.22
N ALA A 183 0.68 -12.71 3.90
CA ALA A 183 1.84 -13.41 4.46
C ALA A 183 1.42 -14.41 5.55
N TYR A 184 0.48 -14.02 6.43
CA TYR A 184 -0.06 -14.93 7.44
C TYR A 184 -0.85 -16.07 6.78
N SER A 185 -1.77 -15.74 5.88
CA SER A 185 -2.59 -16.73 5.15
C SER A 185 -1.72 -17.76 4.42
N CYS A 186 -0.67 -17.31 3.71
CA CYS A 186 0.16 -18.19 2.89
C CYS A 186 1.24 -18.91 3.70
N TYR A 187 2.05 -18.17 4.47
CA TYR A 187 3.27 -18.74 5.07
C TYR A 187 3.04 -19.32 6.45
N ARG A 188 2.13 -18.73 7.24
CA ARG A 188 1.76 -19.27 8.56
C ARG A 188 0.71 -20.36 8.46
N MET A 189 -0.31 -20.13 7.62
CA MET A 189 -1.51 -20.99 7.51
C MET A 189 -1.49 -21.94 6.31
N GLY A 190 -0.55 -21.81 5.37
CA GLY A 190 -0.43 -22.70 4.21
C GLY A 190 -1.55 -22.57 3.17
N ARG A 191 -2.31 -21.47 3.17
CA ARG A 191 -3.40 -21.20 2.21
C ARG A 191 -2.84 -20.70 0.86
N PRO A 192 -3.60 -20.76 -0.24
CA PRO A 192 -3.12 -20.31 -1.55
C PRO A 192 -2.94 -18.80 -1.55
N GLN A 193 -2.11 -18.29 -2.47
CA GLN A 193 -1.87 -16.86 -2.71
C GLN A 193 -3.07 -16.18 -3.39
N LEU A 194 -4.27 -16.40 -2.87
CA LEU A 194 -5.51 -15.79 -3.33
C LEU A 194 -6.00 -14.77 -2.30
N PHE A 195 -6.51 -13.64 -2.80
CA PHE A 195 -7.01 -12.59 -1.92
C PHE A 195 -8.16 -13.09 -1.04
N SER A 196 -9.07 -13.88 -1.61
CA SER A 196 -10.17 -14.53 -0.92
C SER A 196 -9.75 -15.52 0.18
N ALA A 197 -8.56 -16.14 0.08
CA ALA A 197 -8.07 -17.10 1.08
C ALA A 197 -7.84 -16.47 2.46
N MET A 198 -7.62 -15.15 2.50
CA MET A 198 -7.51 -14.40 3.75
C MET A 198 -8.84 -14.34 4.52
N PHE A 199 -9.97 -14.60 3.87
CA PHE A 199 -11.32 -14.48 4.46
C PHE A 199 -11.91 -15.80 4.98
N VAL A 200 -11.15 -16.91 4.88
CA VAL A 200 -11.52 -18.21 5.48
C VAL A 200 -11.98 -18.10 6.96
N PRO A 201 -11.41 -17.23 7.82
CA PRO A 201 -11.83 -17.12 9.23
C PRO A 201 -13.22 -16.53 9.45
N ILE A 202 -13.75 -15.82 8.44
CA ILE A 202 -15.09 -15.22 8.49
C ILE A 202 -16.08 -16.14 7.80
N PHE A 203 -15.81 -16.52 6.56
CA PHE A 203 -16.79 -17.18 5.70
C PHE A 203 -16.61 -18.70 5.60
N GLY A 204 -15.49 -19.24 6.10
CA GLY A 204 -15.14 -20.64 5.97
C GLY A 204 -14.68 -21.02 4.55
N GLU A 205 -14.08 -22.21 4.43
CA GLU A 205 -13.48 -22.70 3.17
C GLU A 205 -14.52 -22.88 2.06
N ARG A 206 -15.74 -23.32 2.39
CA ARG A 206 -16.78 -23.59 1.38
C ARG A 206 -17.18 -22.33 0.61
N VAL A 207 -17.32 -21.20 1.30
CA VAL A 207 -17.71 -19.93 0.68
C VAL A 207 -16.55 -19.31 -0.10
N VAL A 208 -15.33 -19.38 0.48
CA VAL A 208 -14.11 -18.85 -0.13
C VAL A 208 -13.72 -19.62 -1.39
N ASN A 209 -13.88 -20.94 -1.41
CA ASN A 209 -13.61 -21.74 -2.61
C ASN A 209 -14.79 -21.72 -3.63
N GLY A 210 -15.91 -21.09 -3.26
CA GLY A 210 -17.10 -20.94 -4.10
C GLY A 210 -17.22 -19.55 -4.73
N TRP A 211 -18.46 -19.14 -5.03
CA TRP A 211 -18.75 -17.85 -5.66
C TRP A 211 -18.36 -16.64 -4.81
N GLY A 212 -18.44 -16.75 -3.48
CA GLY A 212 -18.07 -15.66 -2.57
C GLY A 212 -16.60 -15.26 -2.70
N GLY A 213 -15.69 -16.24 -2.71
CA GLY A 213 -14.27 -15.94 -2.90
C GLY A 213 -13.91 -15.52 -4.33
N LYS A 214 -14.59 -16.05 -5.35
CA LYS A 214 -14.44 -15.56 -6.74
C LYS A 214 -14.79 -14.08 -6.84
N ALA A 215 -15.88 -13.63 -6.22
CA ALA A 215 -16.26 -12.21 -6.19
C ALA A 215 -15.17 -11.34 -5.54
N ILE A 216 -14.61 -11.78 -4.40
CA ILE A 216 -13.50 -11.07 -3.73
C ILE A 216 -12.26 -10.98 -4.64
N ASN A 217 -11.88 -12.08 -5.29
CA ASN A 217 -10.73 -12.09 -6.21
C ASN A 217 -10.97 -11.18 -7.44
N ILE A 218 -12.20 -11.17 -8.00
CA ILE A 218 -12.57 -10.28 -9.10
C ILE A 218 -12.46 -8.81 -8.67
N LEU A 219 -12.99 -8.45 -7.49
CA LEU A 219 -12.85 -7.10 -6.96
C LEU A 219 -11.38 -6.70 -6.75
N ALA A 220 -10.53 -7.62 -6.27
CA ALA A 220 -9.11 -7.38 -6.12
C ALA A 220 -8.40 -7.15 -7.47
N ILE A 221 -8.77 -7.90 -8.51
CA ILE A 221 -8.26 -7.70 -9.88
C ILE A 221 -8.70 -6.34 -10.43
N LEU A 222 -9.98 -5.99 -10.32
CA LEU A 222 -10.49 -4.71 -10.81
C LEU A 222 -9.89 -3.52 -10.06
N ALA A 223 -9.75 -3.62 -8.73
CA ALA A 223 -9.06 -2.62 -7.92
C ALA A 223 -7.63 -2.42 -8.40
N THR A 224 -6.89 -3.51 -8.62
CA THR A 224 -5.52 -3.46 -9.17
C THR A 224 -5.49 -2.82 -10.56
N LEU A 225 -6.43 -3.19 -11.43
CA LEU A 225 -6.53 -2.67 -12.79
C LEU A 225 -6.69 -1.14 -12.81
N PHE A 226 -7.67 -0.60 -12.10
CA PHE A 226 -7.94 0.85 -12.06
C PHE A 226 -6.84 1.62 -11.32
N GLY A 227 -6.33 1.07 -10.21
CA GLY A 227 -5.24 1.69 -9.45
C GLY A 227 -3.94 1.79 -10.25
N SER A 228 -3.56 0.72 -10.93
CA SER A 228 -2.39 0.72 -11.83
C SER A 228 -2.61 1.61 -13.05
N ALA A 229 -3.81 1.62 -13.62
CA ALA A 229 -4.13 2.50 -14.74
C ALA A 229 -4.02 3.98 -14.37
N CYS A 230 -4.46 4.37 -13.16
CA CYS A 230 -4.26 5.71 -12.63
C CYS A 230 -2.77 6.10 -12.62
N SER A 231 -1.90 5.27 -12.02
CA SER A 231 -0.46 5.53 -11.96
C SER A 231 0.18 5.64 -13.35
N LEU A 232 -0.23 4.79 -14.29
CA LEU A 232 0.25 4.83 -15.67
C LEU A 232 -0.21 6.09 -16.41
N GLY A 233 -1.46 6.51 -16.21
CA GLY A 233 -1.98 7.77 -16.75
C GLY A 233 -1.21 8.99 -16.24
N LEU A 234 -0.92 9.06 -14.94
CA LEU A 234 -0.05 10.08 -14.35
C LEU A 234 1.36 10.07 -14.98
N GLY A 235 1.91 8.89 -15.25
CA GLY A 235 3.21 8.76 -15.91
C GLY A 235 3.19 9.28 -17.34
N ALA A 236 2.10 9.04 -18.08
CA ALA A 236 1.93 9.55 -19.43
C ALA A 236 1.80 11.07 -19.46
N LEU A 237 1.00 11.65 -18.54
CA LEU A 237 0.89 13.09 -18.36
C LEU A 237 2.27 13.72 -18.13
N GLN A 238 3.06 13.14 -17.22
CA GLN A 238 4.36 13.69 -16.90
C GLN A 238 5.43 13.47 -17.98
N ILE A 239 5.38 12.38 -18.72
CA ILE A 239 6.23 12.22 -19.91
C ILE A 239 5.84 13.27 -20.96
N GLY A 240 4.54 13.53 -21.14
CA GLY A 240 4.03 14.61 -21.98
C GLY A 240 4.61 15.96 -21.57
N GLY A 241 4.47 16.35 -20.30
CA GLY A 241 5.04 17.59 -19.77
C GLY A 241 6.57 17.65 -19.90
N GLY A 242 7.26 16.51 -19.80
CA GLY A 242 8.70 16.43 -20.06
C GLY A 242 9.07 16.69 -21.53
N LEU A 243 8.29 16.17 -22.48
CA LEU A 243 8.49 16.48 -23.92
C LEU A 243 8.28 17.97 -24.21
N GLN A 244 7.30 18.59 -23.54
CA GLN A 244 7.07 20.03 -23.63
C GLN A 244 8.24 20.83 -23.05
N SER A 245 8.72 20.43 -21.87
CA SER A 245 9.81 21.10 -21.17
C SER A 245 11.17 21.02 -21.89
N VAL A 246 11.40 19.94 -22.66
CA VAL A 246 12.59 19.79 -23.51
C VAL A 246 12.44 20.53 -24.85
N GLY A 247 11.27 21.10 -25.13
CA GLY A 247 11.00 21.84 -26.38
C GLY A 247 10.76 20.95 -27.61
N LEU A 248 10.45 19.67 -27.40
CA LEU A 248 10.16 18.74 -28.51
C LEU A 248 8.73 18.91 -29.05
N MET A 249 7.78 19.33 -28.22
CA MET A 249 6.37 19.50 -28.57
C MET A 249 5.77 20.69 -27.81
N GLU A 250 5.16 21.66 -28.51
CA GLU A 250 4.54 22.83 -27.85
C GLU A 250 3.19 22.50 -27.20
N ASN A 251 2.42 21.58 -27.80
CA ASN A 251 1.07 21.22 -27.34
C ASN A 251 0.98 19.72 -27.06
N VAL A 252 0.67 19.37 -25.80
CA VAL A 252 0.42 18.00 -25.36
C VAL A 252 -1.09 17.85 -25.16
N GLY A 253 -1.76 17.24 -26.14
CA GLY A 253 -3.18 16.90 -26.05
C GLY A 253 -3.42 15.42 -25.71
N SER A 254 -4.66 15.07 -25.41
CA SER A 254 -5.06 13.70 -25.05
C SER A 254 -4.68 12.65 -26.11
N SER A 255 -4.66 13.00 -27.39
CA SER A 255 -4.20 12.11 -28.47
C SER A 255 -2.74 11.68 -28.34
N LEU A 256 -1.84 12.62 -28.02
CA LEU A 256 -0.42 12.33 -27.80
C LEU A 256 -0.23 11.48 -26.54
N LEU A 257 -0.96 11.78 -25.48
CA LEU A 257 -0.91 11.03 -24.23
C LEU A 257 -1.34 9.57 -24.43
N VAL A 258 -2.39 9.32 -25.22
CA VAL A 258 -2.80 7.97 -25.62
C VAL A 258 -1.71 7.27 -26.43
N ILE A 259 -1.01 7.97 -27.33
CA ILE A 259 0.12 7.41 -28.08
C ILE A 259 1.28 7.05 -27.13
N ILE A 260 1.62 7.90 -26.17
CA ILE A 260 2.65 7.63 -25.16
C ILE A 260 2.30 6.36 -24.38
N ILE A 261 1.06 6.25 -23.89
CA ILE A 261 0.57 5.06 -23.19
C ILE A 261 0.67 3.83 -24.08
N ALA A 262 0.24 3.92 -25.35
CA ALA A 262 0.28 2.80 -26.28
C ALA A 262 1.71 2.32 -26.55
N VAL A 263 2.66 3.24 -26.76
CA VAL A 263 4.08 2.93 -26.97
C VAL A 263 4.68 2.27 -25.74
N LEU A 264 4.49 2.84 -24.54
CA LEU A 264 5.05 2.27 -23.30
C LEU A 264 4.41 0.91 -22.97
N THR A 265 3.11 0.75 -23.22
CA THR A 265 2.42 -0.53 -23.08
C THR A 265 2.97 -1.56 -24.06
N ALA A 266 3.24 -1.18 -25.31
CA ALA A 266 3.86 -2.06 -26.29
C ALA A 266 5.28 -2.48 -25.89
N LEU A 267 6.08 -1.56 -25.35
CA LEU A 267 7.42 -1.86 -24.82
C LEU A 267 7.36 -2.85 -23.66
N PHE A 268 6.43 -2.65 -22.73
CA PHE A 268 6.16 -3.59 -21.65
C PHE A 268 5.74 -4.97 -22.21
N VAL A 269 4.77 -5.04 -23.12
CA VAL A 269 4.28 -6.30 -23.69
C VAL A 269 5.42 -7.04 -24.42
N ALA A 270 6.25 -6.32 -25.17
CA ALA A 270 7.44 -6.89 -25.81
C ALA A 270 8.42 -7.47 -24.78
N SER A 271 8.61 -6.80 -23.64
CA SER A 271 9.42 -7.30 -22.52
C SER A 271 8.83 -8.58 -21.91
N ALA A 272 7.52 -8.60 -21.65
CA ALA A 272 6.82 -9.76 -21.10
C ALA A 272 6.86 -10.99 -22.04
N VAL A 273 6.69 -10.78 -23.35
CA VAL A 273 6.76 -11.85 -24.36
C VAL A 273 8.17 -12.43 -24.45
N SER A 274 9.18 -11.56 -24.52
CA SER A 274 10.59 -11.95 -24.66
C SER A 274 11.14 -12.70 -23.45
N GLY A 275 10.46 -12.66 -22.30
CA GLY A 275 10.86 -13.42 -21.10
C GLY A 275 12.15 -12.92 -20.47
N ILE A 276 12.48 -11.65 -20.67
CA ILE A 276 13.68 -11.02 -20.13
C ILE A 276 13.41 -10.63 -18.67
N GLU A 277 13.13 -11.62 -17.81
CA GLU A 277 12.86 -11.41 -16.37
C GLU A 277 14.06 -10.72 -15.69
N ARG A 278 15.29 -11.07 -16.11
CA ARG A 278 16.52 -10.40 -15.67
C ARG A 278 16.58 -8.93 -16.10
N GLY A 279 15.96 -8.57 -17.22
CA GLY A 279 15.97 -7.23 -17.78
C GLY A 279 15.11 -6.29 -16.98
N ILE A 280 13.89 -6.72 -16.61
CA ILE A 280 13.00 -5.94 -15.75
C ILE A 280 13.61 -5.72 -14.37
N GLN A 281 14.22 -6.75 -13.78
CA GLN A 281 14.93 -6.62 -12.51
C GLN A 281 16.10 -5.63 -12.60
N TRP A 282 16.89 -5.69 -13.68
CA TRP A 282 17.96 -4.74 -13.92
C TRP A 282 17.44 -3.31 -14.12
N LEU A 283 16.35 -3.14 -14.88
CA LEU A 283 15.71 -1.85 -15.13
C LEU A 283 15.23 -1.22 -13.83
N SER A 284 14.59 -2.00 -12.96
CA SER A 284 14.13 -1.55 -11.64
C SER A 284 15.30 -1.11 -10.75
N ASN A 285 16.38 -1.90 -10.68
CA ASN A 285 17.57 -1.55 -9.91
C ASN A 285 18.27 -0.29 -10.46
N ALA A 286 18.40 -0.19 -11.78
CA ALA A 286 18.95 1.00 -12.44
C ALA A 286 18.10 2.23 -12.15
N ASN A 287 16.77 2.08 -12.13
CA ASN A 287 15.86 3.19 -11.84
C ASN A 287 16.06 3.74 -10.43
N MET A 288 16.31 2.87 -9.44
CA MET A 288 16.59 3.30 -8.07
C MET A 288 17.86 4.12 -7.96
N VAL A 289 18.90 3.72 -8.69
CA VAL A 289 20.15 4.47 -8.76
C VAL A 289 19.94 5.81 -9.46
N LEU A 290 19.21 5.85 -10.58
CA LEU A 290 18.87 7.09 -11.28
C LEU A 290 18.10 8.06 -10.38
N ALA A 291 17.10 7.56 -9.65
CA ALA A 291 16.30 8.38 -8.74
C ALA A 291 17.15 8.96 -7.60
N LEU A 292 18.06 8.17 -7.03
CA LEU A 292 19.00 8.64 -6.02
C LEU A 292 19.95 9.70 -6.56
N ILE A 293 20.54 9.48 -7.75
CA ILE A 293 21.42 10.46 -8.40
C ILE A 293 20.66 11.76 -8.64
N LEU A 294 19.44 11.69 -9.17
CA LEU A 294 18.60 12.86 -9.41
C LEU A 294 18.34 13.61 -8.10
N ALA A 295 17.94 12.92 -7.03
CA ALA A 295 17.71 13.52 -5.73
C ALA A 295 18.97 14.21 -5.16
N VAL A 296 20.15 13.61 -5.31
CA VAL A 296 21.41 14.22 -4.86
C VAL A 296 21.74 15.49 -5.65
N LEU A 297 21.57 15.46 -6.98
CA LEU A 297 21.80 16.64 -7.83
C LEU A 297 20.84 17.78 -7.47
N VAL A 298 19.56 17.47 -7.23
CA VAL A 298 18.56 18.45 -6.79
C VAL A 298 18.90 19.00 -5.41
N PHE A 299 19.32 18.16 -4.47
CA PHE A 299 19.69 18.58 -3.12
C PHE A 299 20.87 19.58 -3.13
N ILE A 300 21.86 19.35 -4.00
CA ILE A 300 23.04 20.22 -4.15
C ILE A 300 22.70 21.49 -4.95
N GLY A 301 21.94 21.37 -6.03
CA GLY A 301 21.57 22.50 -6.89
C GLY A 301 20.45 23.39 -6.34
N GLY A 302 19.66 22.86 -5.42
CA GLY A 302 18.57 23.55 -4.74
C GLY A 302 19.03 24.27 -3.47
N PRO A 303 18.09 24.82 -2.68
CA PRO A 303 18.40 25.53 -1.45
C PRO A 303 18.78 24.56 -0.32
N THR A 304 19.98 23.97 -0.36
CA THR A 304 20.42 22.85 0.51
C THR A 304 20.17 23.08 2.00
N LEU A 305 20.58 24.23 2.54
CA LEU A 305 20.39 24.55 3.96
C LEU A 305 18.91 24.67 4.35
N PHE A 306 18.08 25.16 3.43
CA PHE A 306 16.65 25.24 3.63
C PHE A 306 16.03 23.84 3.64
N ILE A 307 16.39 22.99 2.67
CA ILE A 307 15.96 21.59 2.62
C ILE A 307 16.30 20.87 3.94
N LEU A 308 17.51 21.09 4.48
CA LEU A 308 17.91 20.53 5.77
C LEU A 308 17.02 21.00 6.95
N ASN A 309 16.54 22.24 6.93
CA ASN A 309 15.59 22.76 7.92
C ASN A 309 14.16 22.23 7.70
N VAL A 310 13.77 21.95 6.45
CA VAL A 310 12.46 21.36 6.12
C VAL A 310 12.30 19.98 6.76
N PHE A 311 13.35 19.16 6.83
CA PHE A 311 13.28 17.81 7.42
C PHE A 311 12.66 17.75 8.84
N PRO A 312 13.25 18.39 9.88
CA PRO A 312 12.68 18.37 11.21
C PRO A 312 11.35 19.14 11.30
N ASN A 313 11.19 20.21 10.50
CA ASN A 313 9.94 20.98 10.46
C ASN A 313 8.77 20.13 9.95
N ALA A 314 8.95 19.41 8.85
CA ALA A 314 7.93 18.56 8.24
C ALA A 314 7.50 17.43 9.19
N ILE A 315 8.45 16.79 9.89
CA ILE A 315 8.12 15.79 10.92
C ILE A 315 7.29 16.41 12.04
N GLY A 316 7.71 17.57 12.55
CA GLY A 316 7.00 18.29 13.62
C GLY A 316 5.58 18.67 13.21
N ALA A 317 5.42 19.25 12.02
CA ALA A 317 4.13 19.63 11.46
C ALA A 317 3.22 18.41 11.23
N PHE A 318 3.75 17.34 10.64
CA PHE A 318 2.99 16.10 10.43
C PHE A 318 2.44 15.54 11.75
N ILE A 319 3.27 15.48 12.81
CA ILE A 319 2.85 14.98 14.12
C ILE A 319 1.85 15.93 14.79
N GLY A 320 2.09 17.24 14.71
CA GLY A 320 1.24 18.27 15.32
C GLY A 320 -0.17 18.30 14.71
N ASP A 321 -0.25 18.29 13.39
CA ASP A 321 -1.50 18.47 12.64
C ASP A 321 -2.26 17.14 12.44
N LEU A 322 -1.66 16.00 12.80
CA LEU A 322 -2.19 14.66 12.52
C LEU A 322 -3.65 14.46 12.95
N PRO A 323 -4.08 14.85 14.17
CA PRO A 323 -5.46 14.63 14.59
C PRO A 323 -6.47 15.40 13.74
N GLU A 324 -6.11 16.61 13.33
CA GLU A 324 -6.97 17.44 12.48
C GLU A 324 -7.04 16.86 11.06
N MET A 325 -5.89 16.52 10.46
CA MET A 325 -5.83 15.92 9.14
C MET A 325 -6.60 14.59 9.07
N ALA A 326 -6.44 13.73 10.09
CA ALA A 326 -7.11 12.43 10.15
C ALA A 326 -8.63 12.50 10.41
N SER A 327 -9.14 13.63 10.92
CA SER A 327 -10.56 13.83 11.23
C SER A 327 -11.28 14.74 10.23
N ARG A 328 -10.56 15.33 9.26
CA ARG A 328 -11.13 16.23 8.26
C ARG A 328 -12.12 15.50 7.36
N THR A 329 -13.38 15.94 7.41
CA THR A 329 -14.48 15.40 6.62
C THR A 329 -15.33 16.54 6.07
N ALA A 330 -16.38 16.25 5.31
CA ALA A 330 -17.34 17.26 4.88
C ALA A 330 -18.05 18.00 6.04
N ALA A 331 -17.93 17.49 7.28
CA ALA A 331 -18.41 18.20 8.48
C ALA A 331 -17.53 19.41 8.85
N SER A 332 -16.30 19.50 8.32
CA SER A 332 -15.35 20.58 8.60
C SER A 332 -15.62 21.87 7.79
N GLY A 333 -16.77 21.97 7.10
CA GLY A 333 -17.14 23.10 6.24
C GLY A 333 -17.12 22.73 4.76
N ASP A 334 -16.99 23.73 3.89
CA ASP A 334 -16.94 23.54 2.44
C ASP A 334 -15.56 23.02 1.98
N VAL A 335 -15.26 21.78 2.37
CA VAL A 335 -13.97 21.11 2.10
C VAL A 335 -14.11 19.88 1.21
N ALA A 336 -15.34 19.56 0.77
CA ALA A 336 -15.63 18.33 0.04
C ALA A 336 -14.89 18.25 -1.29
N SER A 337 -14.80 19.36 -2.02
CA SER A 337 -14.08 19.48 -3.29
C SER A 337 -12.56 19.29 -3.11
N TRP A 338 -12.01 19.84 -2.04
CA TRP A 338 -10.61 19.65 -1.66
C TRP A 338 -10.34 18.19 -1.28
N LEU A 339 -11.22 17.58 -0.46
CA LEU A 339 -11.11 16.18 -0.07
C LEU A 339 -11.16 15.23 -1.27
N SER A 340 -12.08 15.44 -2.22
CA SER A 340 -12.13 14.62 -3.45
C SER A 340 -10.90 14.81 -4.33
N SER A 341 -10.32 16.00 -4.33
CA SER A 341 -9.13 16.31 -5.13
C SER A 341 -7.83 15.78 -4.51
N TRP A 342 -7.80 15.58 -3.20
CA TRP A 342 -6.58 15.25 -2.48
C TRP A 342 -6.77 14.00 -1.61
N THR A 343 -7.21 14.16 -0.37
CA THR A 343 -7.19 13.10 0.64
C THR A 343 -7.98 11.85 0.26
N VAL A 344 -9.22 12.01 -0.24
CA VAL A 344 -10.05 10.86 -0.66
C VAL A 344 -9.55 10.27 -1.97
N PHE A 345 -9.03 11.08 -2.89
CA PHE A 345 -8.34 10.58 -4.07
C PHE A 345 -7.16 9.66 -3.69
N TYR A 346 -6.27 10.12 -2.80
CA TYR A 346 -5.15 9.31 -2.33
C TYR A 346 -5.63 8.04 -1.62
N TRP A 347 -6.61 8.13 -0.71
CA TRP A 347 -7.15 6.93 -0.05
C TRP A 347 -7.73 5.91 -1.02
N ALA A 348 -8.48 6.37 -2.02
CA ALA A 348 -8.98 5.49 -3.06
C ALA A 348 -7.86 4.85 -3.88
N TRP A 349 -6.88 5.66 -4.29
CA TRP A 349 -5.74 5.18 -5.07
C TRP A 349 -4.93 4.14 -4.29
N TRP A 350 -4.59 4.40 -3.03
CA TRP A 350 -3.86 3.47 -2.17
C TRP A 350 -4.64 2.19 -1.86
N VAL A 351 -5.95 2.29 -1.62
CA VAL A 351 -6.81 1.10 -1.48
C VAL A 351 -6.81 0.25 -2.75
N SER A 352 -6.89 0.88 -3.92
CA SER A 352 -6.90 0.18 -5.21
C SER A 352 -5.57 -0.53 -5.52
N TRP A 353 -4.45 0.01 -5.03
CA TRP A 353 -3.11 -0.57 -5.14
C TRP A 353 -2.79 -1.64 -4.09
N ALA A 354 -3.57 -1.71 -3.00
CA ALA A 354 -3.27 -2.58 -1.87
C ALA A 354 -3.13 -4.08 -2.22
N PRO A 355 -3.92 -4.68 -3.14
CA PRO A 355 -3.72 -6.09 -3.54
C PRO A 355 -2.36 -6.34 -4.16
N PHE A 356 -1.94 -5.45 -5.06
CA PHE A 356 -0.67 -5.49 -5.76
C PHE A 356 0.50 -5.34 -4.79
N VAL A 357 0.54 -4.23 -4.06
CA VAL A 357 1.66 -3.91 -3.16
C VAL A 357 1.71 -4.90 -1.99
N GLY A 358 0.55 -5.24 -1.41
CA GLY A 358 0.46 -6.16 -0.28
C GLY A 358 1.00 -7.56 -0.62
N LEU A 359 0.66 -8.11 -1.79
CA LEU A 359 1.19 -9.41 -2.22
C LEU A 359 2.72 -9.37 -2.39
N PHE A 360 3.26 -8.31 -2.97
CA PHE A 360 4.71 -8.14 -3.11
C PHE A 360 5.41 -8.09 -1.74
N ILE A 361 4.92 -7.24 -0.82
CA ILE A 361 5.50 -7.10 0.51
C ILE A 361 5.40 -8.43 1.28
N ALA A 362 4.28 -9.14 1.17
CA ALA A 362 4.13 -10.45 1.80
C ALA A 362 5.26 -11.40 1.39
N ARG A 363 5.54 -11.51 0.08
CA ARG A 363 6.57 -12.41 -0.47
C ARG A 363 7.95 -12.13 0.07
N ILE A 364 8.35 -10.87 0.15
CA ILE A 364 9.69 -10.51 0.65
C ILE A 364 9.82 -10.58 2.17
N SER A 365 8.72 -10.79 2.89
CA SER A 365 8.66 -10.75 4.36
C SER A 365 8.53 -12.11 5.04
N ARG A 366 8.65 -13.21 4.30
CA ARG A 366 8.60 -14.56 4.86
C ARG A 366 9.65 -14.78 5.97
N GLY A 367 9.23 -15.36 7.08
CA GLY A 367 10.06 -15.65 8.27
C GLY A 367 10.28 -14.44 9.21
N ARG A 368 9.69 -13.27 8.93
CA ARG A 368 9.73 -12.12 9.85
C ARG A 368 8.62 -12.19 10.88
N SER A 369 8.84 -11.63 12.07
CA SER A 369 7.73 -11.42 13.01
C SER A 369 6.76 -10.34 12.50
N ILE A 370 5.48 -10.42 12.89
CA ILE A 370 4.47 -9.41 12.54
C ILE A 370 4.93 -8.00 12.95
N ARG A 371 5.58 -7.85 14.12
CA ARG A 371 6.09 -6.55 14.55
C ARG A 371 7.18 -6.02 13.63
N GLN A 372 8.17 -6.85 13.29
CA GLN A 372 9.23 -6.45 12.35
C GLN A 372 8.62 -6.07 11.00
N PHE A 373 7.68 -6.88 10.50
CA PHE A 373 6.95 -6.61 9.27
C PHE A 373 6.28 -5.24 9.31
N VAL A 374 5.38 -4.98 10.25
CA VAL A 374 4.64 -3.71 10.32
C VAL A 374 5.58 -2.53 10.48
N THR A 375 6.57 -2.62 11.39
CA THR A 375 7.53 -1.53 11.60
C THR A 375 8.34 -1.22 10.33
N GLY A 376 8.82 -2.23 9.60
CA GLY A 376 9.56 -1.98 8.36
C GLY A 376 8.69 -1.45 7.24
N VAL A 377 7.49 -2.01 7.04
CA VAL A 377 6.55 -1.55 6.00
C VAL A 377 6.17 -0.09 6.21
N LEU A 378 5.94 0.33 7.46
CA LEU A 378 5.54 1.71 7.76
C LEU A 378 6.73 2.67 7.72
N LEU A 379 7.86 2.33 8.38
CA LEU A 379 8.93 3.30 8.58
C LEU A 379 9.88 3.43 7.39
N VAL A 380 10.28 2.33 6.75
CA VAL A 380 11.29 2.39 5.67
C VAL A 380 10.82 3.29 4.53
N PRO A 381 9.64 3.07 3.94
CA PRO A 381 9.22 3.89 2.81
C PRO A 381 8.79 5.31 3.22
N SER A 382 8.31 5.49 4.46
CA SER A 382 7.99 6.83 4.99
C SER A 382 9.24 7.72 5.11
N ILE A 383 10.39 7.15 5.46
CA ILE A 383 11.66 7.88 5.50
C ILE A 383 12.08 8.30 4.08
N VAL A 384 11.95 7.40 3.09
CA VAL A 384 12.26 7.71 1.69
C VAL A 384 11.37 8.84 1.19
N THR A 385 10.08 8.74 1.48
CA THR A 385 9.06 9.74 1.16
C THR A 385 9.41 11.09 1.78
N LEU A 386 9.75 11.12 3.07
CA LEU A 386 10.18 12.34 3.76
C LEU A 386 11.39 12.98 3.08
N ILE A 387 12.40 12.18 2.73
CA ILE A 387 13.60 12.67 2.04
C ILE A 387 13.24 13.23 0.67
N TRP A 388 12.45 12.51 -0.10
CA TRP A 388 12.05 12.92 -1.43
C TRP A 388 11.25 14.24 -1.42
N PHE A 389 10.18 14.31 -0.63
CA PHE A 389 9.36 15.52 -0.56
C PHE A 389 10.10 16.71 0.06
N SER A 390 11.04 16.49 0.99
CA SER A 390 11.87 17.59 1.52
C SER A 390 12.81 18.16 0.44
N ILE A 391 13.40 17.29 -0.39
CA ILE A 391 14.34 17.69 -1.45
C ILE A 391 13.61 18.38 -2.62
N PHE A 392 12.53 17.77 -3.10
CA PHE A 392 11.81 18.26 -4.28
C PHE A 392 10.79 19.32 -3.90
N GLY A 393 9.80 18.97 -3.08
CA GLY A 393 8.75 19.89 -2.65
C GLY A 393 9.24 21.01 -1.75
N GLY A 394 9.97 20.68 -0.69
CA GLY A 394 10.58 21.66 0.20
C GLY A 394 11.58 22.55 -0.53
N GLY A 395 12.38 21.98 -1.44
CA GLY A 395 13.29 22.76 -2.28
C GLY A 395 12.55 23.73 -3.22
N ALA A 396 11.44 23.30 -3.83
CA ALA A 396 10.60 24.14 -4.69
C ALA A 396 9.93 25.27 -3.92
N ILE A 397 9.35 24.99 -2.75
CA ILE A 397 8.83 26.03 -1.84
C ILE A 397 9.95 27.02 -1.48
N GLY A 398 11.16 26.54 -1.21
CA GLY A 398 12.29 27.41 -0.89
C GLY A 398 12.73 28.32 -2.04
N LEU A 399 12.55 27.92 -3.30
CA LEU A 399 12.76 28.81 -4.46
C LEU A 399 11.59 29.80 -4.61
N GLN A 400 10.36 29.33 -4.47
CA GLN A 400 9.15 30.16 -4.51
C GLN A 400 9.20 31.27 -3.46
N GLU A 401 9.44 30.93 -2.20
CA GLU A 401 9.53 31.87 -1.07
C GLU A 401 10.62 32.93 -1.28
N ARG A 402 11.74 32.56 -1.91
CA ARG A 402 12.81 33.52 -2.24
C ARG A 402 12.37 34.50 -3.32
N ALA A 403 11.72 34.02 -4.37
CA ALA A 403 11.20 34.85 -5.45
C ALA A 403 10.16 35.84 -4.91
N GLU A 404 9.23 35.37 -4.08
CA GLU A 404 8.20 36.19 -3.43
C GLU A 404 8.80 37.28 -2.52
N ARG A 405 9.77 36.92 -1.67
CA ARG A 405 10.46 37.88 -0.79
C ARG A 405 11.29 38.90 -1.56
N ALA A 406 11.84 38.51 -2.71
CA ALA A 406 12.59 39.41 -3.59
C ALA A 406 11.67 40.28 -4.47
N GLY A 407 10.37 39.99 -4.52
CA GLY A 407 9.45 40.61 -5.48
C GLY A 407 9.74 40.23 -6.94
N ASP A 408 10.46 39.13 -7.16
CA ASP A 408 10.93 38.66 -8.47
C ASP A 408 10.04 37.54 -8.99
N MET A 409 8.79 37.90 -9.33
CA MET A 409 7.79 36.93 -9.80
C MET A 409 8.16 36.30 -11.15
N GLY A 410 9.15 36.86 -11.87
CA GLY A 410 9.68 36.24 -13.10
C GLY A 410 10.47 34.95 -12.84
N ASN A 411 11.01 34.79 -11.63
CA ASN A 411 11.72 33.59 -11.19
C ASN A 411 10.89 32.73 -10.21
N ALA A 412 9.64 33.10 -9.94
CA ALA A 412 8.72 32.27 -9.18
C ALA A 412 8.32 31.03 -9.99
N LEU A 413 8.11 29.91 -9.30
CA LEU A 413 7.68 28.66 -9.93
C LEU A 413 6.19 28.67 -10.27
N THR A 414 5.41 29.46 -9.51
CA THR A 414 3.96 29.58 -9.70
C THR A 414 3.45 30.89 -9.13
N GLN A 415 2.22 31.25 -9.51
CA GLN A 415 1.51 32.44 -9.08
C GLN A 415 0.02 32.13 -8.89
N MET A 416 -0.68 33.00 -8.17
CA MET A 416 -2.14 32.90 -8.02
C MET A 416 -2.83 33.51 -9.24
N VAL A 417 -3.70 32.74 -9.89
CA VAL A 417 -4.55 33.18 -11.01
C VAL A 417 -5.99 32.85 -10.65
N ASP A 418 -6.88 33.84 -10.73
CA ASP A 418 -8.31 33.70 -10.39
C ASP A 418 -8.60 33.07 -9.01
N GLY A 419 -7.71 33.30 -8.04
CA GLY A 419 -7.85 32.80 -6.67
C GLY A 419 -7.38 31.36 -6.47
N ALA A 420 -6.71 30.75 -7.44
CA ALA A 420 -6.10 29.42 -7.33
C ALA A 420 -4.62 29.43 -7.77
N PRO A 421 -3.78 28.50 -7.27
CA PRO A 421 -2.42 28.36 -7.75
C PRO A 421 -2.40 27.86 -9.21
N ASP A 422 -1.72 28.58 -10.09
CA ASP A 422 -1.48 28.18 -11.48
C ASP A 422 -0.28 27.24 -11.54
N ILE A 423 -0.52 25.97 -11.21
CA ILE A 423 0.49 24.90 -11.23
C ILE A 423 0.08 23.86 -12.26
N ASN A 424 0.90 23.71 -13.29
CA ASN A 424 0.79 22.58 -14.20
C ASN A 424 1.55 21.37 -13.63
N PHE A 425 0.81 20.39 -13.09
CA PHE A 425 1.39 19.19 -12.50
C PHE A 425 2.22 18.36 -13.50
N ASP A 426 1.92 18.46 -14.78
CA ASP A 426 2.64 17.72 -15.82
C ASP A 426 4.06 18.25 -16.00
N THR A 427 4.27 19.56 -15.82
CA THR A 427 5.55 20.25 -15.98
C THR A 427 6.24 20.60 -14.67
N ALA A 428 5.54 20.62 -13.54
CA ALA A 428 6.04 21.13 -12.25
C ALA A 428 7.43 20.62 -11.84
N LEU A 429 7.69 19.31 -12.02
CA LEU A 429 9.02 18.75 -11.78
C LEU A 429 10.07 19.40 -12.67
N PHE A 430 9.81 19.48 -13.97
CA PHE A 430 10.73 19.99 -14.97
C PHE A 430 10.95 21.50 -14.82
N ASP A 431 9.90 22.25 -14.46
CA ASP A 431 9.98 23.67 -14.14
C ASP A 431 10.91 23.90 -12.96
N TYR A 432 10.76 23.11 -11.88
CA TYR A 432 11.66 23.17 -10.73
C TYR A 432 13.10 22.80 -11.09
N LEU A 433 13.31 21.73 -11.87
CA LEU A 433 14.64 21.32 -12.33
C LEU A 433 15.31 22.42 -13.17
N SER A 434 14.53 23.16 -13.95
CA SER A 434 15.02 24.24 -14.81
C SER A 434 15.38 25.51 -14.03
N ALA A 435 14.73 25.71 -12.88
CA ALA A 435 14.96 26.82 -11.95
C ALA A 435 16.16 26.61 -11.01
N LEU A 436 16.75 25.41 -10.96
CA LEU A 436 17.92 25.14 -10.11
C LEU A 436 19.12 25.98 -10.54
N ALA A 437 19.95 26.38 -9.57
CA ALA A 437 21.17 27.15 -9.80
C ALA A 437 22.33 26.25 -10.29
N LEU A 438 22.10 25.51 -11.38
CA LEU A 438 23.03 24.55 -11.98
C LEU A 438 23.39 24.95 -13.42
N PRO A 439 24.56 24.50 -13.93
CA PRO A 439 24.91 24.69 -15.34
C PRO A 439 23.83 24.15 -16.28
N GLU A 440 23.59 24.86 -17.38
CA GLU A 440 22.51 24.53 -18.33
C GLU A 440 22.56 23.08 -18.85
N TRP A 441 23.75 22.59 -19.19
CA TRP A 441 23.93 21.21 -19.65
C TRP A 441 23.50 20.17 -18.62
N LEU A 442 23.67 20.46 -17.33
CA LEU A 442 23.30 19.56 -16.25
C LEU A 442 21.78 19.57 -16.04
N LYS A 443 21.13 20.74 -16.12
CA LYS A 443 19.66 20.86 -16.07
C LYS A 443 19.01 20.05 -17.19
N ILE A 444 19.46 20.24 -18.44
CA ILE A 444 18.97 19.46 -19.59
C ILE A 444 19.15 17.95 -19.36
N THR A 445 20.32 17.54 -18.86
CA THR A 445 20.58 16.13 -18.53
C THR A 445 19.60 15.61 -17.49
N MET A 446 19.31 16.38 -16.44
CA MET A 446 18.34 16.00 -15.39
C MET A 446 16.91 15.89 -15.95
N LEU A 447 16.49 16.79 -16.85
CA LEU A 447 15.18 16.70 -17.51
C LEU A 447 15.05 15.38 -18.29
N VAL A 448 16.05 15.04 -19.10
CA VAL A 448 16.07 13.77 -19.87
C VAL A 448 16.08 12.57 -18.94
N VAL A 449 16.91 12.59 -17.88
CA VAL A 449 16.96 11.52 -16.88
C VAL A 449 15.61 11.35 -16.18
N ALA A 450 14.91 12.45 -15.86
CA ALA A 450 13.58 12.39 -15.26
C ALA A 450 12.56 11.72 -16.21
N VAL A 451 12.54 12.08 -17.50
CA VAL A 451 11.68 11.42 -18.50
C VAL A 451 11.98 9.93 -18.61
N VAL A 452 13.25 9.55 -18.68
CA VAL A 452 13.67 8.13 -18.75
C VAL A 452 13.26 7.38 -17.49
N LEU A 453 13.44 7.99 -16.32
CA LEU A 453 13.07 7.43 -15.02
C LEU A 453 11.55 7.17 -14.93
N ILE A 454 10.73 8.10 -15.42
CA ILE A 454 9.26 7.94 -15.48
C ILE A 454 8.89 6.81 -16.45
N ALA A 455 9.51 6.75 -17.63
CA ALA A 455 9.27 5.70 -18.60
C ALA A 455 9.64 4.30 -18.06
N ILE A 456 10.75 4.20 -17.33
CA ILE A 456 11.15 2.95 -16.66
C ILE A 456 10.12 2.56 -15.60
N PHE A 457 9.66 3.50 -14.74
CA PHE A 457 8.61 3.21 -13.76
C PHE A 457 7.30 2.78 -14.40
N PHE A 458 6.94 3.35 -15.55
CA PHE A 458 5.75 2.94 -16.29
C PHE A 458 5.87 1.45 -16.66
N VAL A 459 6.97 1.06 -17.30
CA VAL A 459 7.17 -0.31 -17.78
C VAL A 459 7.25 -1.31 -16.62
N THR A 460 8.02 -1.01 -15.57
CA THR A 460 8.18 -1.89 -14.41
C THR A 460 6.90 -1.98 -13.56
N GLY A 461 6.16 -0.88 -13.46
CA GLY A 461 4.86 -0.83 -12.78
C GLY A 461 3.79 -1.65 -13.52
N ALA A 462 3.72 -1.52 -14.84
CA ALA A 462 2.81 -2.30 -15.68
C ALA A 462 3.11 -3.81 -15.57
N ASP A 463 4.39 -4.18 -15.60
CA ASP A 463 4.82 -5.56 -15.43
C ASP A 463 4.39 -6.14 -14.09
N SER A 464 4.72 -5.46 -13.00
CA SER A 464 4.43 -5.95 -11.65
C SER A 464 2.91 -6.08 -11.41
N ALA A 465 2.11 -5.13 -11.90
CA ALA A 465 0.66 -5.18 -11.83
C ALA A 465 0.06 -6.35 -12.62
N SER A 466 0.56 -6.57 -13.85
CA SER A 466 0.09 -7.63 -14.74
C SER A 466 0.37 -9.04 -14.19
N ILE A 467 1.52 -9.23 -13.52
CA ILE A 467 1.85 -10.47 -12.82
C ILE A 467 0.88 -10.73 -11.67
N VAL A 468 0.53 -9.73 -10.87
CA VAL A 468 -0.42 -9.93 -9.76
C VAL A 468 -1.83 -10.26 -10.27
N MET A 469 -2.35 -9.53 -11.26
CA MET A 469 -3.66 -9.85 -11.83
C MET A 469 -3.67 -11.21 -12.52
N GLY A 470 -2.57 -11.58 -13.20
CA GLY A 470 -2.39 -12.91 -13.76
C GLY A 470 -2.42 -14.00 -12.69
N SER A 471 -1.69 -13.80 -11.59
CA SER A 471 -1.67 -14.72 -10.45
C SER A 471 -3.06 -14.92 -9.84
N LEU A 472 -3.79 -13.83 -9.57
CA LEU A 472 -5.16 -13.87 -9.04
C LEU A 472 -6.15 -14.52 -10.01
N SER A 473 -5.92 -14.40 -11.32
CA SER A 473 -6.73 -15.01 -12.38
C SER A 473 -6.44 -16.50 -12.57
N GLU A 474 -5.28 -16.97 -12.13
CA GLU A 474 -4.80 -18.34 -12.29
C GLU A 474 -4.65 -19.06 -10.93
N ASN A 475 -5.64 -18.91 -10.06
CA ASN A 475 -5.73 -19.59 -8.77
C ASN A 475 -4.54 -19.35 -7.81
N GLY A 476 -3.92 -18.17 -7.89
CA GLY A 476 -2.78 -17.81 -7.05
C GLY A 476 -1.46 -18.38 -7.54
N ALA A 477 -1.32 -18.62 -8.86
CA ALA A 477 -0.09 -19.08 -9.47
C ALA A 477 1.09 -18.16 -9.15
N GLU A 478 2.20 -18.70 -8.67
CA GLU A 478 3.41 -17.92 -8.39
C GLU A 478 4.00 -17.33 -9.66
N HIS A 479 3.95 -18.10 -10.75
CA HIS A 479 4.35 -17.73 -12.10
C HIS A 479 3.14 -17.86 -13.04
N PRO A 480 2.34 -16.80 -13.23
CA PRO A 480 1.18 -16.85 -14.10
C PRO A 480 1.58 -16.99 -15.57
N SER A 481 0.66 -17.48 -16.40
CA SER A 481 0.92 -17.66 -17.83
C SER A 481 1.21 -16.33 -18.53
N LYS A 482 2.11 -16.37 -19.51
CA LYS A 482 2.41 -15.20 -20.35
C LYS A 482 1.15 -14.59 -20.99
N LYS A 483 0.15 -15.41 -21.31
CA LYS A 483 -1.12 -14.92 -21.89
C LYS A 483 -1.89 -14.04 -20.91
N ALA A 484 -1.97 -14.44 -19.64
CA ALA A 484 -2.62 -13.64 -18.60
C ALA A 484 -1.86 -12.34 -18.35
N ILE A 485 -0.53 -12.38 -18.28
CA ILE A 485 0.34 -11.20 -18.14
C ILE A 485 0.10 -10.21 -19.29
N ILE A 486 0.13 -10.68 -20.54
CA ILE A 486 -0.07 -9.82 -21.73
C ILE A 486 -1.49 -9.23 -21.75
N PHE A 487 -2.51 -10.04 -21.45
CA PHE A 487 -3.90 -9.58 -21.43
C PHE A 487 -4.09 -8.48 -20.38
N TRP A 488 -3.68 -8.73 -19.13
CA TRP A 488 -3.86 -7.77 -18.04
C TRP A 488 -3.00 -6.53 -18.20
N GLY A 489 -1.76 -6.65 -18.65
CA GLY A 489 -0.92 -5.49 -18.87
C GLY A 489 -1.38 -4.62 -20.05
N THR A 490 -1.87 -5.23 -21.14
CA THR A 490 -2.55 -4.47 -22.22
C THR A 490 -3.82 -3.80 -21.71
N ALA A 491 -4.62 -4.50 -20.89
CA ALA A 491 -5.83 -3.95 -20.31
C ALA A 491 -5.54 -2.75 -19.40
N VAL A 492 -4.49 -2.77 -18.59
CA VAL A 492 -4.08 -1.61 -17.76
C VAL A 492 -3.75 -0.40 -18.64
N GLY A 493 -2.95 -0.59 -19.70
CA GLY A 493 -2.64 0.49 -20.64
C GLY A 493 -3.89 1.05 -21.34
N ALA A 494 -4.80 0.18 -21.79
CA ALA A 494 -6.04 0.60 -22.40
C ALA A 494 -6.98 1.33 -21.43
N VAL A 495 -7.10 0.86 -20.18
CA VAL A 495 -7.87 1.53 -19.14
C VAL A 495 -7.25 2.88 -18.78
N ALA A 496 -5.92 2.99 -18.71
CA ALA A 496 -5.23 4.27 -18.48
C ALA A 496 -5.55 5.28 -19.59
N ALA A 497 -5.49 4.86 -20.85
CA ALA A 497 -5.87 5.69 -22.00
C ALA A 497 -7.33 6.12 -21.94
N VAL A 498 -8.25 5.20 -21.61
CA VAL A 498 -9.68 5.50 -21.46
C VAL A 498 -9.95 6.48 -20.33
N MET A 499 -9.33 6.29 -19.15
CA MET A 499 -9.51 7.17 -18.01
C MET A 499 -9.02 8.59 -18.31
N LEU A 500 -7.95 8.70 -19.08
CA LEU A 500 -7.42 9.97 -19.57
C LEU A 500 -8.41 10.65 -20.54
N LEU A 501 -8.89 9.90 -21.54
CA LEU A 501 -9.88 10.41 -22.51
C LEU A 501 -11.20 10.81 -21.85
N ALA A 502 -11.63 10.12 -20.79
CA ALA A 502 -12.83 10.45 -20.04
C ALA A 502 -12.75 11.80 -19.32
N GLY A 503 -11.54 12.31 -19.09
CA GLY A 503 -11.36 13.63 -18.51
C GLY A 503 -11.46 14.78 -19.53
N GLY A 504 -11.34 14.50 -20.83
CA GLY A 504 -11.41 15.48 -21.92
C GLY A 504 -10.07 15.71 -22.64
N ASP A 505 -10.02 16.76 -23.46
CA ASP A 505 -8.89 17.01 -24.38
C ASP A 505 -7.70 17.76 -23.75
N HIS A 506 -7.91 18.38 -22.59
CA HIS A 506 -6.89 19.12 -21.87
C HIS A 506 -6.25 18.27 -20.76
N PRO A 507 -4.92 18.33 -20.54
CA PRO A 507 -4.25 17.47 -19.56
C PRO A 507 -4.78 17.61 -18.12
N ALA A 508 -5.10 18.84 -17.70
CA ALA A 508 -5.73 19.08 -16.39
C ALA A 508 -7.10 18.41 -16.24
N ALA A 509 -7.87 18.36 -17.34
CA ALA A 509 -9.17 17.69 -17.37
C ALA A 509 -8.98 16.17 -17.40
N ALA A 510 -7.98 15.69 -18.14
CA ALA A 510 -7.57 14.29 -18.19
C ALA A 510 -7.17 13.72 -16.81
N LEU A 511 -6.47 14.53 -15.99
CA LEU A 511 -6.18 14.20 -14.60
C LEU A 511 -7.46 13.99 -13.77
N ASN A 512 -8.49 14.80 -13.98
CA ASN A 512 -9.77 14.61 -13.29
C ASN A 512 -10.46 13.30 -13.68
N GLY A 513 -10.41 12.90 -14.96
CA GLY A 513 -10.91 11.59 -15.39
C GLY A 513 -10.24 10.44 -14.64
N LEU A 514 -8.90 10.47 -14.53
CA LEU A 514 -8.11 9.51 -13.76
C LEU A 514 -8.55 9.47 -12.29
N LYS A 515 -8.70 10.63 -11.64
CA LYS A 515 -9.07 10.73 -10.22
C LYS A 515 -10.49 10.23 -9.95
N ASN A 516 -11.47 10.69 -10.75
CA ASN A 516 -12.88 10.37 -10.56
C ASN A 516 -13.13 8.86 -10.67
N ILE A 517 -12.62 8.23 -11.73
CA ILE A 517 -12.79 6.79 -11.97
C ILE A 517 -12.08 5.97 -10.89
N THR A 518 -10.91 6.41 -10.42
CA THR A 518 -10.18 5.75 -9.32
C THR A 518 -10.98 5.76 -8.03
N ILE A 519 -11.56 6.91 -7.65
CA ILE A 519 -12.38 7.02 -6.43
C ILE A 519 -13.61 6.11 -6.49
N VAL A 520 -14.34 6.17 -7.61
CA VAL A 520 -15.57 5.39 -7.79
C VAL A 520 -15.28 3.88 -7.78
N SER A 521 -14.22 3.45 -8.46
CA SER A 521 -13.85 2.04 -8.54
C SER A 521 -13.27 1.47 -7.24
N ALA A 522 -12.67 2.31 -6.38
CA ALA A 522 -12.08 1.88 -5.12
C ALA A 522 -13.12 1.64 -4.00
N LEU A 523 -14.29 2.30 -4.05
CA LEU A 523 -15.29 2.25 -2.97
C LEU A 523 -15.67 0.82 -2.53
N PRO A 524 -16.00 -0.13 -3.44
CA PRO A 524 -16.31 -1.51 -3.03
C PRO A 524 -15.13 -2.18 -2.32
N PHE A 525 -13.91 -1.86 -2.73
CA PHE A 525 -12.71 -2.48 -2.21
C PHE A 525 -12.32 -1.98 -0.81
N VAL A 526 -12.68 -0.73 -0.46
CA VAL A 526 -12.56 -0.24 0.93
C VAL A 526 -13.31 -1.15 1.90
N ILE A 527 -14.53 -1.55 1.53
CA ILE A 527 -15.37 -2.45 2.36
C ILE A 527 -14.70 -3.83 2.49
N VAL A 528 -14.14 -4.36 1.40
CA VAL A 528 -13.37 -5.61 1.41
C VAL A 528 -12.18 -5.52 2.37
N MET A 529 -11.45 -4.40 2.38
CA MET A 529 -10.32 -4.18 3.30
C MET A 529 -10.75 -4.05 4.77
N LEU A 530 -11.89 -3.44 5.06
CA LEU A 530 -12.45 -3.40 6.41
C LEU A 530 -12.80 -4.80 6.91
N LEU A 531 -13.44 -5.63 6.06
CA LEU A 531 -13.70 -7.03 6.36
C LEU A 531 -12.40 -7.83 6.52
N LEU A 532 -11.36 -7.51 5.76
CA LEU A 532 -10.04 -8.15 5.89
C LEU A 532 -9.43 -7.91 7.28
N CYS A 533 -9.59 -6.72 7.86
CA CYS A 533 -9.13 -6.43 9.23
C CYS A 533 -9.78 -7.38 10.25
N VAL A 534 -11.09 -7.64 10.10
CA VAL A 534 -11.82 -8.60 10.94
C VAL A 534 -11.30 -10.02 10.74
N ALA A 535 -11.00 -10.39 9.49
CA ALA A 535 -10.49 -11.72 9.16
C ALA A 535 -9.10 -11.96 9.77
N ILE A 536 -8.19 -11.00 9.59
CA ILE A 536 -6.85 -11.01 10.19
C ILE A 536 -6.95 -11.13 11.71
N TRP A 537 -7.77 -10.29 12.35
CA TRP A 537 -7.92 -10.33 13.81
C TRP A 537 -8.38 -11.70 14.31
N ARG A 538 -9.36 -12.31 13.63
CA ARG A 538 -9.85 -13.66 13.97
C ARG A 538 -8.79 -14.73 13.78
N ASP A 539 -8.03 -14.67 12.70
CA ASP A 539 -6.95 -15.61 12.41
C ASP A 539 -5.83 -15.53 13.46
N LEU A 540 -5.34 -14.32 13.73
CA LEU A 540 -4.29 -14.08 14.72
C LEU A 540 -4.72 -14.46 16.15
N SER A 541 -5.98 -14.24 16.49
CA SER A 541 -6.54 -14.60 17.81
C SER A 541 -6.56 -16.12 18.06
N LYS A 542 -6.52 -16.91 16.99
CA LYS A 542 -6.54 -18.39 16.99
C LYS A 542 -5.18 -19.00 16.63
N ASP A 543 -4.12 -18.19 16.54
CA ASP A 543 -2.77 -18.71 16.29
C ASP A 543 -2.32 -19.62 17.46
N PRO A 544 -1.66 -20.76 17.20
CA PRO A 544 -1.14 -21.65 18.24
C PRO A 544 -0.30 -20.94 19.30
N LEU A 545 0.53 -19.96 18.91
CA LEU A 545 1.37 -19.18 19.83
C LEU A 545 0.52 -18.37 20.82
N ILE A 546 -0.62 -17.85 20.36
CA ILE A 546 -1.54 -17.06 21.19
C ILE A 546 -2.36 -17.97 22.10
N LEU A 547 -2.87 -19.08 21.57
CA LEU A 547 -3.64 -20.05 22.33
C LEU A 547 -2.79 -20.71 23.43
N GLN A 548 -1.53 -21.06 23.12
CA GLN A 548 -0.62 -21.64 24.10
C GLN A 548 -0.36 -20.70 25.28
N ASN A 549 -0.18 -19.40 25.02
CA ASN A 549 -0.02 -18.41 26.09
C ASN A 549 -1.29 -18.25 26.94
N LYS A 550 -2.48 -18.30 26.33
CA LYS A 550 -3.75 -18.26 27.06
C LYS A 550 -3.93 -19.50 27.95
N VAL A 551 -3.64 -20.68 27.42
CA VAL A 551 -3.67 -21.94 28.19
C VAL A 551 -2.71 -21.86 29.37
N ALA A 552 -1.46 -21.44 29.15
CA ALA A 552 -0.47 -21.32 30.21
C ALA A 552 -0.91 -20.35 31.31
N GLN A 553 -1.47 -19.20 30.94
CA GLN A 553 -1.97 -18.21 31.90
C GLN A 553 -3.15 -18.75 32.72
N GLU A 554 -4.13 -19.40 32.06
CA GLU A 554 -5.31 -19.95 32.74
C GLU A 554 -4.93 -21.10 33.69
N VAL A 555 -4.04 -21.99 33.25
CA VAL A 555 -3.53 -23.09 34.09
C VAL A 555 -2.79 -22.54 35.31
N LEU A 556 -1.96 -21.50 35.12
CA LEU A 556 -1.23 -20.87 36.21
C LEU A 556 -2.18 -20.22 37.22
N GLU A 557 -3.16 -19.44 36.75
CA GLU A 557 -4.14 -18.77 37.59
C GLU A 557 -4.96 -19.79 38.41
N GLN A 558 -5.45 -20.85 37.76
CA GLN A 558 -6.15 -21.92 38.47
C GLN A 558 -5.26 -22.64 39.49
N SER A 559 -3.99 -22.90 39.15
CA SER A 559 -3.05 -23.54 40.08
C SER A 559 -2.83 -22.69 41.33
N VAL A 560 -2.73 -21.36 41.17
CA VAL A 560 -2.64 -20.40 42.29
C VAL A 560 -3.92 -20.43 43.12
N VAL A 561 -5.09 -20.31 42.51
CA VAL A 561 -6.39 -20.31 43.21
C VAL A 561 -6.57 -21.61 43.99
N GLN A 562 -6.29 -22.75 43.36
CA GLN A 562 -6.38 -24.05 44.01
C GLN A 562 -5.39 -24.19 45.17
N GLY A 563 -4.17 -23.65 45.03
CA GLY A 563 -3.18 -23.59 46.10
C GLY A 563 -3.68 -22.80 47.31
N VAL A 564 -4.22 -21.60 47.07
CA VAL A 564 -4.78 -20.73 48.12
C VAL A 564 -5.96 -21.40 48.83
N GLU A 565 -6.91 -21.97 48.08
CA GLU A 565 -8.10 -22.62 48.63
C GLU A 565 -7.74 -23.86 49.47
N ARG A 566 -6.82 -24.69 48.99
CA ARG A 566 -6.43 -25.94 49.68
C ARG A 566 -5.59 -25.71 50.93
N HIS A 567 -4.80 -24.64 50.95
CA HIS A 567 -3.86 -24.37 52.04
C HIS A 567 -4.31 -23.22 52.96
N GLU A 568 -5.58 -22.83 52.92
CA GLU A 568 -6.21 -21.83 53.81
C GLU A 568 -5.38 -20.55 54.02
N SER A 569 -4.77 -20.02 52.96
CA SER A 569 -3.88 -18.82 53.00
C SER A 569 -2.51 -19.00 53.67
N GLY A 570 -2.07 -20.24 53.93
CA GLY A 570 -0.69 -20.54 54.32
C GLY A 570 0.33 -20.26 53.21
N GLU A 571 1.63 -20.23 53.54
CA GLU A 571 2.69 -20.10 52.53
C GLU A 571 2.70 -21.30 51.58
N PHE A 572 2.47 -21.06 50.30
CA PHE A 572 2.64 -22.06 49.24
C PHE A 572 3.55 -21.50 48.15
N SER A 573 4.28 -22.36 47.47
CA SER A 573 5.15 -21.99 46.34
C SER A 573 4.82 -22.83 45.11
N LEU A 574 4.91 -22.20 43.94
CA LEU A 574 4.81 -22.89 42.67
C LEU A 574 6.22 -23.29 42.21
N MET A 575 6.40 -24.57 41.93
CA MET A 575 7.63 -25.09 41.33
C MET A 575 7.32 -25.60 39.93
N THR A 576 8.07 -25.13 38.94
CA THR A 576 8.05 -25.71 37.59
C THR A 576 9.14 -26.76 37.50
N ALA A 577 8.77 -27.99 37.16
CA ALA A 577 9.72 -29.04 36.80
C ALA A 577 9.70 -29.24 35.29
N GLU A 578 10.88 -29.43 34.69
CA GLU A 578 10.97 -29.88 33.30
C GLU A 578 10.51 -31.33 33.23
N ILE A 579 9.35 -31.55 32.60
CA ILE A 579 8.87 -32.91 32.35
C ILE A 579 9.54 -33.36 31.04
N ALA A 580 10.27 -34.47 31.09
CA ALA A 580 10.79 -35.10 29.88
C ALA A 580 9.62 -35.39 28.94
N ILE A 581 9.56 -34.67 27.81
CA ILE A 581 8.54 -34.91 26.80
C ILE A 581 8.82 -36.30 26.21
N VAL A 582 8.11 -37.31 26.67
CA VAL A 582 8.03 -38.58 25.94
C VAL A 582 7.31 -38.24 24.64
N ASN A 583 8.01 -38.40 23.51
CA ASN A 583 7.37 -38.36 22.20
C ASN A 583 6.30 -39.45 22.17
N THR A 584 5.05 -39.09 22.50
CA THR A 584 3.90 -39.91 22.16
C THR A 584 3.62 -39.68 20.68
N GLU A 585 4.47 -40.23 19.83
CA GLU A 585 4.00 -40.68 18.52
C GLU A 585 2.91 -41.71 18.81
N PHE A 586 1.66 -41.35 18.53
CA PHE A 586 0.53 -42.27 18.36
C PHE A 586 0.36 -43.35 19.46
N ALA A 587 -0.07 -42.95 20.67
CA ALA A 587 -0.69 -43.93 21.56
C ALA A 587 -2.15 -44.14 21.12
N GLU A 588 -2.47 -45.34 20.65
CA GLU A 588 -3.86 -45.77 20.47
C GLU A 588 -4.61 -45.68 21.81
N PRO A 589 -5.92 -45.37 21.81
CA PRO A 589 -6.67 -45.20 23.04
C PRO A 589 -6.82 -46.55 23.77
N GLY A 590 -5.98 -46.82 24.77
CA GLY A 590 -6.07 -48.03 25.59
C GLY A 590 -4.96 -48.32 26.60
N ASP A 591 -3.80 -47.66 26.55
CA ASP A 591 -2.70 -47.98 27.48
C ASP A 591 -2.62 -47.02 28.67
N ASP A 592 -3.08 -47.49 29.83
CA ASP A 592 -2.88 -46.86 31.14
C ASP A 592 -1.40 -46.95 31.55
N ALA A 593 -0.60 -45.99 31.12
CA ALA A 593 0.75 -45.82 31.65
C ALA A 593 0.69 -45.09 33.01
N VAL A 594 0.80 -45.87 34.09
CA VAL A 594 0.95 -45.37 35.46
C VAL A 594 2.23 -44.54 35.58
N VAL A 595 2.08 -43.24 35.87
CA VAL A 595 3.19 -42.33 36.19
C VAL A 595 3.49 -42.46 37.69
N ASP A 596 4.72 -42.82 38.06
CA ASP A 596 5.19 -42.81 39.46
C ASP A 596 5.45 -41.37 39.92
N GLU A 597 4.49 -40.79 40.65
CA GLU A 597 4.47 -39.40 41.14
C GLU A 597 5.37 -39.14 42.37
N ARG A 598 6.66 -39.51 42.33
CA ARG A 598 7.59 -39.08 43.40
C ARG A 598 8.73 -38.22 42.89
N PRO A 599 8.85 -36.96 43.35
CA PRO A 599 10.01 -36.14 43.04
C PRO A 599 11.22 -36.72 43.75
N ARG A 600 12.23 -37.16 42.99
CA ARG A 600 13.54 -37.52 43.56
C ARG A 600 14.29 -36.22 43.86
N PRO A 601 14.80 -36.02 45.08
CA PRO A 601 15.59 -34.84 45.39
C PRO A 601 16.91 -34.86 44.60
N SER A 602 17.19 -33.79 43.87
CA SER A 602 18.44 -33.60 43.13
C SER A 602 19.62 -33.53 44.10
N SER A 603 20.57 -34.46 43.98
CA SER A 603 21.89 -34.30 44.56
C SER A 603 22.88 -33.82 43.51
N ARG A 604 23.44 -32.64 43.79
CA ARG A 604 24.51 -31.88 43.10
C ARG A 604 24.10 -30.91 42.00
#